data_AF-A0A3D2YI24-F1
#
_entry.id   AF-A0A3D2YI24-F1
#
_cell.length_a   1.000
_cell.length_b   1.000
_cell.length_c   1.000
_cell.angle_alpha   90.00
_cell.angle_beta   90.00
_cell.angle_gamma   90.00
#
_symmetry.space_group_name_H-M   'P 1'
#
loop_
_entity.id
_entity.type
_entity.pdbx_description
1 polymer ?
#
loop_
_entity_poly.entity_id
_entity_poly.type
_entity_poly.pdbx_seq_one_letter_code
_entity_poly.pdbx_strand_id
1 'polypeptide(L)' 'MQMLDWFIKEQGEEEKNAADLITKMELFGGDSKGLYMLNSELKARVYTAPSLVL' A
#
# COMPACT_ATOMS: atom_id res chain seq x y z
N MET A 1 -11.22 5.72 -23.95
CA MET A 1 -10.91 6.21 -22.60
C MET A 1 -10.38 5.12 -21.65
N GLN A 2 -10.23 3.86 -22.10
CA GLN A 2 -9.80 2.71 -21.30
C GLN A 2 -8.51 2.91 -20.47
N MET A 3 -7.56 3.72 -20.97
CA MET A 3 -6.35 4.09 -20.22
C MET A 3 -6.68 4.93 -18.97
N LEU A 4 -7.54 5.96 -19.10
CA LEU A 4 -7.94 6.80 -17.96
C LEU A 4 -8.81 6.04 -16.95
N ASP A 5 -9.67 5.15 -17.43
CA ASP A 5 -10.47 4.28 -16.56
C ASP A 5 -9.57 3.33 -15.75
N TRP A 6 -8.50 2.82 -16.37
CA TRP A 6 -7.47 2.05 -15.66
C TRP A 6 -6.74 2.91 -14.62
N PHE A 7 -6.31 4.13 -14.97
CA PHE A 7 -5.62 5.02 -14.02
C PHE A 7 -6.49 5.35 -12.80
N ILE A 8 -7.78 5.62 -12.99
CA ILE A 8 -8.70 5.89 -11.87
C ILE A 8 -8.79 4.68 -10.94
N LYS A 9 -8.89 3.47 -11.50
CA LYS A 9 -8.93 2.25 -10.71
C LYS A 9 -7.61 2.02 -9.96
N GLU A 10 -6.48 2.17 -10.64
CA GLU A 10 -5.15 2.00 -10.06
C GLU A 10 -4.94 2.99 -8.90
N GLN A 11 -5.33 4.26 -9.07
CA GLN A 11 -5.25 5.25 -7.99
C GLN A 11 -6.13 4.86 -6.79
N GLY A 12 -7.33 4.31 -7.00
CA GLY A 12 -8.16 3.82 -5.90
C GLY A 12 -7.50 2.68 -5.10
N GLU A 13 -6.76 1.79 -5.76
CA GLU A 13 -6.01 0.72 -5.10
C GLU A 13 -4.79 1.27 -4.34
N GLU A 14 -4.03 2.19 -4.95
CA GLU A 14 -2.85 2.82 -4.36
C GLU A 14 -3.19 3.70 -3.15
N GLU A 15 -4.23 4.53 -3.24
CA GLU A 15 -4.68 5.38 -2.13
C GLU A 15 -5.13 4.55 -0.92
N LYS A 16 -5.85 3.44 -1.16
CA LYS A 16 -6.26 2.53 -0.09
C LYS A 16 -5.05 1.89 0.59
N ASN A 17 -4.10 1.38 -0.20
CA ASN A 17 -2.87 0.79 0.34
C ASN A 17 -2.10 1.80 1.21
N ALA A 18 -1.99 3.06 0.75
CA ALA A 18 -1.32 4.11 1.50
C ALA A 18 -2.06 4.45 2.80
N ALA A 19 -3.40 4.61 2.75
CA ALA A 19 -4.22 4.90 3.92
C ALA A 19 -4.11 3.80 5.00
N ASP A 20 -4.18 2.53 4.59
CA ASP A 20 -4.04 1.38 5.51
C ASP A 20 -2.67 1.39 6.21
N LEU A 21 -1.59 1.74 5.50
CA LEU A 21 -0.24 1.86 6.07
C LEU A 21 -0.12 3.02 7.06
N ILE A 22 -0.72 4.17 6.74
CA ILE A 22 -0.75 5.33 7.65
C ILE A 22 -1.48 4.95 8.94
N THR A 23 -2.66 4.35 8.85
CA THR A 23 -3.42 3.90 10.03
C THR A 23 -2.61 2.92 10.89
N LYS A 24 -1.88 1.97 10.28
CA LYS A 24 -0.98 1.09 11.01
C LYS A 24 0.12 1.85 11.76
N MET A 25 0.72 2.85 11.12
CA MET A 25 1.75 3.69 11.74
C MET A 25 1.19 4.56 12.87
N GLU A 26 -0.03 5.09 12.75
CA GLU A 26 -0.69 5.85 13.81
C GLU A 26 -0.98 4.97 15.04
N LEU A 27 -1.39 3.72 14.81
CA LEU A 27 -1.74 2.78 15.89
C LEU A 27 -0.51 2.18 16.58
N PHE A 28 0.54 1.84 15.83
CA PHE A 28 1.65 1.02 16.34
C PHE A 28 3.02 1.70 16.24
N GLY A 29 3.12 2.86 15.59
CA GLY A 29 4.38 3.54 15.33
C GLY A 29 5.03 4.18 16.56
N GLY A 30 4.29 4.33 17.66
CA GLY A 30 4.81 4.84 18.93
C GLY A 30 5.47 3.79 19.83
N ASP A 31 5.29 2.50 19.54
CA ASP A 31 5.86 1.40 20.33
C ASP A 31 6.95 0.66 19.55
N SER A 32 8.09 0.38 20.18
CA SER A 32 9.25 -0.24 19.52
C SER A 32 8.94 -1.67 19.03
N LYS A 33 8.12 -2.43 19.77
CA LYS A 33 7.70 -3.77 19.35
C LYS A 33 6.70 -3.69 18.20
N GLY A 34 5.74 -2.76 18.26
CA GLY A 34 4.82 -2.43 17.17
C GLY A 34 5.56 -2.10 15.87
N LEU A 35 6.54 -1.20 15.93
CA LEU A 35 7.40 -0.87 14.79
C LEU A 35 8.17 -2.08 14.24
N TYR A 36 8.73 -2.95 15.10
CA TYR A 36 9.40 -4.17 14.67
C TYR A 36 8.46 -5.13 13.94
N MET A 37 7.21 -5.27 14.43
CA MET A 37 6.18 -6.08 13.79
C MET A 37 5.75 -5.50 12.45
N LEU A 38 5.50 -4.19 12.37
CA LEU A 38 5.20 -3.51 11.10
C LEU A 38 6.31 -3.71 10.06
N ASN A 39 7.57 -3.54 10.45
CA ASN A 39 8.70 -3.79 9.57
C ASN A 39 8.74 -5.25 9.07
N SER A 40 8.44 -6.21 9.95
CA SER A 40 8.39 -7.63 9.59
C SER A 40 7.26 -7.93 8.59
N GLU A 41 6.09 -7.32 8.75
CA GLU A 41 4.98 -7.40 7.77
C GLU A 41 5.37 -6.77 6.42
N LEU A 42 5.92 -5.56 6.43
CA LEU A 42 6.26 -4.83 5.20
C LEU A 42 7.40 -5.48 4.42
N LYS A 43 8.26 -6.26 5.08
CA LYS A 43 9.30 -7.07 4.43
C LYS A 43 8.71 -8.12 3.48
N ALA A 44 7.46 -8.53 3.66
CA ALA A 44 6.80 -9.49 2.78
C ALA A 44 6.28 -8.87 1.47
N ARG A 45 6.33 -7.53 1.31
CA ARG A 45 5.93 -6.86 0.07
C ARG A 45 6.82 -7.30 -1.09
N VAL A 46 6.18 -7.64 -2.20
CA VAL A 46 6.83 -7.93 -3.47
C VAL A 46 6.46 -6.86 -4.49
N TYR A 47 7.31 -6.69 -5.49
CA TYR A 47 6.99 -5.83 -6.62
C TYR A 47 5.81 -6.44 -7.41
N THR A 48 4.75 -5.65 -7.57
CA THR A 48 3.60 -5.98 -8.42
C THR A 48 3.67 -5.09 -9.65
N ALA A 49 3.84 -5.68 -10.82
CA ALA A 49 3.85 -4.93 -12.07
C ALA A 49 2.43 -4.37 -12.37
N PRO A 50 2.32 -3.19 -13.01
CA PRO A 50 1.04 -2.64 -13.43
C PRO A 50 0.24 -3.62 -14.30
N SER A 51 -1.07 -3.69 -14.09
CA SER A 51 -1.95 -4.61 -14.82
C SER A 51 -2.30 -4.15 -16.24
N LEU A 52 -2.02 -2.89 -16.59
CA LEU A 52 -2.24 -2.37 -17.94
C LEU A 52 -1.19 -2.92 -18.90
N VAL A 53 -1.61 -3.83 -19.78
CA VAL A 53 -0.88 -4.19 -21.00
C VAL A 53 -1.53 -3.41 -22.14
N LEU A 54 -0.76 -2.51 -22.76
CA LEU A 54 -1.20 -1.68 -23.89
C LEU A 54 -1.36 -2.50 -25.18
#